data_AF-A0A7W6KJV2-F1
#
_entry.id   AF-A0A7W6KJV2-F1
#
_cell.length_a   1.000
_cell.length_b   1.000
_cell.length_c   1.000
_cell.angle_alpha   90.00
_cell.angle_beta   90.00
_cell.angle_gamma   90.00
#
_symmetry.space_group_name_H-M   'P 1'
#
loop_
_entity.id
_entity.type
_entity.pdbx_description
1 polymer ?
#
loop_
_entity_poly.entity_id
_entity_poly.type
_entity_poly.pdbx_seq_one_letter_code
_entity_poly.pdbx_strand_id
1 'polypeptide(L)'
;MTNDNEKHRAPENAPPEGRTDGLPSAEELAALTAGSQLPAGDPEEERRANLPEAARRALAEAEARRKAAAAERPAKELGGRGGLDPARYGDWEIKGRAIDF
;
A
#
# COMPACT_ATOMS: atom_id res chain seq x y z
N MET A 1 -55.19 -39.51 10.43
CA MET A 1 -55.11 -38.33 11.29
C MET A 1 -54.34 -37.28 10.52
N THR A 2 -55.09 -36.39 9.86
CA THR A 2 -54.57 -35.26 9.08
C THR A 2 -53.98 -34.26 10.06
N ASN A 3 -52.70 -33.89 9.89
CA ASN A 3 -52.13 -32.78 10.64
C ASN A 3 -52.20 -31.52 9.79
N ASP A 4 -53.30 -30.80 9.98
CA ASP A 4 -53.40 -29.36 9.77
C ASP A 4 -52.40 -28.64 10.67
N ASN A 5 -51.37 -28.04 10.09
CA ASN A 5 -50.62 -26.99 10.77
C ASN A 5 -50.32 -25.85 9.79
N GLU A 6 -51.39 -25.26 9.29
CA GLU A 6 -51.36 -23.98 8.59
C GLU A 6 -51.62 -22.88 9.63
N LYS A 7 -50.56 -22.36 10.26
CA LYS A 7 -50.64 -21.11 11.03
C LYS A 7 -49.37 -20.27 10.90
N HIS A 8 -49.55 -19.21 10.11
CA HIS A 8 -48.96 -17.87 10.24
C HIS A 8 -47.43 -17.74 10.16
N ARG A 9 -46.93 -16.98 9.17
CA ARG A 9 -46.46 -15.57 9.36
C ARG A 9 -45.66 -15.11 8.13
N ALA A 10 -45.80 -13.82 7.82
CA ALA A 10 -45.38 -13.07 6.64
C ALA A 10 -43.92 -13.23 6.16
N PRO A 11 -43.59 -12.88 4.89
CA PRO A 11 -42.23 -12.72 4.42
C PRO A 11 -41.64 -11.39 4.91
N GLU A 12 -41.22 -11.32 6.17
CA GLU A 12 -40.54 -10.14 6.73
C GLU A 12 -39.02 -10.35 6.69
N ASN A 13 -38.42 -10.23 5.50
CA ASN A 13 -37.01 -9.87 5.40
C ASN A 13 -36.67 -9.34 3.99
N ALA A 14 -37.13 -8.13 3.69
CA ALA A 14 -36.51 -7.31 2.67
C ALA A 14 -35.26 -6.66 3.28
N PRO A 15 -34.08 -6.70 2.64
CA PRO A 15 -32.91 -5.98 3.14
C PRO A 15 -33.22 -4.47 3.11
N PRO A 16 -32.97 -3.71 4.19
CA PRO A 16 -33.20 -2.28 4.16
C PRO A 16 -32.24 -1.63 3.18
N GLU A 17 -32.81 -0.93 2.20
CA GLU A 17 -32.09 -0.11 1.24
C GLU A 17 -31.26 0.97 1.97
N GLY A 18 -30.02 1.14 1.49
CA GLY A 18 -29.13 2.29 1.67
C GLY A 18 -29.31 3.19 2.89
N ARG A 19 -28.59 2.90 3.98
CA ARG A 19 -28.11 3.97 4.88
C ARG A 19 -26.95 4.69 4.21
N THR A 20 -27.25 5.80 3.53
CA THR A 20 -26.25 6.80 3.13
C THR A 20 -26.29 8.02 4.05
N ASP A 21 -26.72 7.85 5.30
CA ASP A 21 -26.73 8.92 6.30
C ASP A 21 -25.29 9.29 6.68
N GLY A 22 -24.70 10.22 5.93
CA GLY A 22 -23.45 10.88 6.30
C GLY A 22 -22.23 10.60 5.42
N LEU A 23 -22.39 9.95 4.26
CA LEU A 23 -21.33 10.01 3.25
C LEU A 23 -21.42 11.36 2.54
N PRO A 24 -20.34 12.17 2.54
CA PRO A 24 -20.34 13.44 1.83
C PRO A 24 -20.66 13.20 0.35
N SER A 25 -21.47 14.08 -0.24
CA SER A 25 -21.78 14.06 -1.66
C SER A 25 -20.47 14.12 -2.47
N ALA A 26 -20.47 13.54 -3.68
CA ALA A 26 -19.34 13.64 -4.60
C ALA A 26 -18.91 15.10 -4.84
N GLU A 27 -19.86 16.03 -4.73
CA GLU A 27 -19.64 17.48 -4.87
C GLU A 27 -18.96 18.08 -3.63
N GLU A 28 -19.26 17.59 -2.43
CA GLU A 28 -18.64 18.03 -1.17
C GLU A 28 -17.21 17.50 -1.03
N LEU A 29 -16.96 16.25 -1.49
CA LEU A 29 -15.62 15.69 -1.62
C LEU A 29 -14.77 16.46 -2.66
N ALA A 30 -15.39 16.88 -3.75
CA ALA A 30 -14.73 17.71 -4.75
C ALA A 30 -14.44 19.12 -4.20
N ALA A 31 -15.35 19.72 -3.44
CA ALA A 31 -15.14 21.02 -2.81
C ALA A 31 -14.01 21.00 -1.76
N LEU A 32 -13.85 19.91 -1.03
CA LEU A 32 -12.76 19.73 -0.06
C LEU A 32 -11.37 19.62 -0.73
N THR A 33 -11.32 19.10 -1.96
CA THR A 33 -10.08 18.97 -2.75
C THR A 33 -9.81 20.14 -3.69
N ALA A 34 -10.82 20.97 -3.99
CA ALA A 34 -10.70 22.15 -4.84
C ALA A 34 -9.78 23.26 -4.28
N GLY A 35 -9.44 23.21 -2.97
CA GLY A 35 -8.49 24.12 -2.34
C GLY A 35 -7.05 23.60 -2.25
N SER A 36 -6.79 22.33 -2.55
CA SER A 36 -5.44 21.79 -2.54
C SER A 36 -4.80 22.01 -3.91
N GLN A 37 -4.30 23.22 -4.15
CA GLN A 37 -3.35 23.44 -5.23
C GLN A 37 -2.05 22.70 -4.84
N LEU A 38 -1.96 21.42 -5.18
CA LEU A 38 -0.69 20.71 -5.14
C LEU A 38 0.26 21.44 -6.10
N PRO A 39 1.53 21.67 -5.71
CA PRO A 39 2.48 22.30 -6.61
C PRO A 39 2.57 21.48 -7.89
N ALA A 40 2.65 22.16 -9.04
CA ALA A 40 2.64 21.54 -10.37
C ALA A 40 3.89 20.70 -10.69
N GLY A 41 4.70 20.35 -9.68
CA GLY A 41 5.91 19.55 -9.80
C GLY A 41 6.00 18.53 -8.68
N ASP A 42 6.56 17.36 -8.99
CA ASP A 42 6.85 16.35 -7.99
C ASP A 42 7.90 16.92 -7.01
N PRO A 43 7.63 16.99 -5.70
CA PRO A 43 8.57 17.56 -4.73
C PRO A 43 9.90 16.78 -4.66
N GLU A 44 9.92 15.55 -5.18
CA GLU A 44 11.12 14.74 -5.38
C GLU A 44 12.01 15.27 -6.51
N GLU A 45 11.43 15.81 -7.58
CA GLU A 45 12.19 16.38 -8.69
C GLU A 45 12.89 17.67 -8.27
N GLU A 46 12.18 18.53 -7.54
CA GLU A 46 12.75 19.74 -6.96
C GLU A 46 13.87 19.42 -5.95
N ARG A 47 13.71 18.37 -5.13
CA ARG A 47 14.77 17.88 -4.25
C ARG A 47 16.00 17.43 -5.02
N ARG A 48 15.83 16.65 -6.09
CA ARG A 48 16.93 16.15 -6.93
C ARG A 48 17.65 17.28 -7.67
N ALA A 49 16.91 18.29 -8.12
CA ALA A 49 17.48 19.47 -8.78
C ALA A 49 18.37 20.29 -7.84
N ASN A 50 18.01 20.35 -6.55
CA ASN A 50 18.75 21.11 -5.52
C ASN A 50 19.86 20.29 -4.81
N LEU A 51 20.22 19.11 -5.32
CA LEU A 51 21.27 18.29 -4.68
C LEU A 51 22.68 18.90 -4.87
N PRO A 52 23.51 18.90 -3.80
CA PRO A 52 24.91 19.30 -3.91
C PRO A 52 25.66 18.35 -4.86
N GLU A 53 26.73 18.84 -5.49
CA GLU A 53 27.49 18.10 -6.51
C GLU A 53 27.98 16.73 -5.99
N ALA A 54 28.44 16.68 -4.73
CA ALA A 54 28.85 15.45 -4.07
C ALA A 54 27.73 14.40 -4.02
N ALA A 55 26.49 14.81 -3.72
CA ALA A 55 25.34 13.91 -3.68
C ALA A 55 24.97 13.41 -5.09
N ARG A 56 25.03 14.28 -6.11
CA ARG A 56 24.79 13.88 -7.50
C ARG A 56 25.81 12.83 -7.97
N ARG A 57 27.09 13.01 -7.64
CA ARG A 57 28.15 12.04 -7.93
C ARG A 57 27.93 10.71 -7.22
N ALA A 58 27.57 10.73 -5.93
CA ALA A 58 27.30 9.52 -5.16
C ALA A 58 26.12 8.71 -5.72
N LEU A 59 25.05 9.39 -6.15
CA LEU A 59 23.90 8.75 -6.79
C LEU A 59 24.28 8.11 -8.13
N ALA A 60 25.06 8.81 -8.96
CA ALA A 60 25.53 8.26 -10.23
C ALA A 60 26.40 7.01 -10.05
N GLU A 61 27.30 7.00 -9.05
CA GLU A 61 28.12 5.84 -8.72
C GLU A 61 27.28 4.67 -8.19
N ALA A 62 26.30 4.95 -7.34
CA ALA A 62 25.37 3.93 -6.85
C ALA A 62 24.55 3.32 -8.00
N GLU A 63 24.10 4.13 -8.95
CA GLU A 63 23.40 3.65 -10.14
C GLU A 63 24.31 2.79 -11.02
N ALA A 64 25.56 3.20 -11.23
CA ALA A 64 26.56 2.41 -11.94
C ALA A 64 26.80 1.05 -11.26
N ARG A 65 26.89 1.02 -9.91
CA ARG A 65 26.98 -0.23 -9.15
C ARG A 65 25.74 -1.12 -9.33
N ARG A 66 24.53 -0.55 -9.28
CA ARG A 66 23.29 -1.32 -9.50
C ARG A 66 23.23 -1.91 -10.91
N LYS A 67 23.64 -1.14 -11.94
CA LYS A 67 23.70 -1.61 -13.32
C LYS A 67 24.71 -2.76 -13.48
N ALA A 68 25.87 -2.67 -12.82
CA ALA A 68 26.86 -3.74 -12.81
C ALA A 68 26.36 -5.01 -12.08
N ALA A 69 25.69 -4.84 -10.93
CA ALA A 69 25.15 -5.94 -10.14
C ALA A 69 23.89 -6.59 -10.74
N ALA A 70 23.17 -5.89 -11.63
CA ALA A 70 21.96 -6.42 -12.27
C ALA A 70 22.21 -7.65 -13.16
N ALA A 71 23.47 -7.90 -13.54
CA ALA A 71 23.88 -9.11 -14.25
C ALA A 71 23.92 -10.36 -13.36
N GLU A 72 24.10 -10.19 -12.04
CA GLU A 72 24.07 -11.26 -11.05
C GLU A 72 22.72 -11.23 -10.34
N ARG A 73 21.69 -11.82 -10.95
CA ARG A 73 20.46 -12.15 -10.23
C ARG A 73 20.71 -13.47 -9.50
N PRO A 74 20.94 -13.48 -8.17
CA PRO A 74 20.96 -14.73 -7.43
C PRO A 74 19.63 -15.46 -7.66
N ALA A 75 19.67 -16.79 -7.65
CA ALA A 75 18.47 -17.60 -7.77
C ALA A 75 17.44 -17.11 -6.74
N LYS A 76 16.21 -16.89 -7.19
CA LYS A 76 15.12 -16.46 -6.31
C LYS A 76 14.96 -17.51 -5.22
N GLU A 77 15.15 -17.13 -3.97
CA GLU A 77 14.88 -18.03 -2.86
C GLU A 77 13.39 -18.38 -2.86
N LEU A 78 13.09 -19.67 -3.00
CA LEU A 78 11.73 -20.20 -2.98
C LEU A 78 11.42 -20.68 -1.56
N GLY A 79 10.38 -20.13 -0.95
CA GLY A 79 9.97 -20.47 0.42
C GLY A 79 10.64 -19.66 1.55
N GLY A 80 11.54 -18.72 1.22
CA GLY A 80 12.07 -17.75 2.18
C GLY A 80 11.13 -16.56 2.41
N ARG A 81 11.33 -15.79 3.49
CA ARG A 81 10.50 -14.62 3.87
C ARG A 81 10.54 -13.46 2.85
N GLY A 82 11.33 -13.58 1.79
CA GLY A 82 11.69 -12.49 0.90
C GLY A 82 12.63 -11.50 1.61
N GLY A 83 13.50 -10.84 0.87
CA GLY A 83 14.52 -9.96 1.45
C GLY A 83 15.85 -10.66 1.73
N LEU A 84 16.77 -9.93 2.36
CA LEU A 84 18.10 -10.40 2.70
C LEU A 84 18.04 -11.35 3.90
N ASP A 85 18.90 -12.36 3.91
CA ASP A 85 18.99 -13.36 4.99
C ASP A 85 19.18 -12.68 6.38
N PRO A 86 18.21 -12.79 7.30
CA PRO A 86 18.28 -12.17 8.62
C PRO A 86 19.53 -12.58 9.41
N ALA A 87 20.02 -13.80 9.24
CA ALA A 87 21.22 -14.29 9.92
C ALA A 87 22.50 -13.62 9.40
N ARG A 88 22.52 -13.22 8.12
CA ARG A 88 23.67 -12.53 7.51
C ARG A 88 23.61 -11.02 7.67
N TYR A 89 22.42 -10.44 7.64
CA TYR A 89 22.23 -8.99 7.53
C TYR A 89 21.58 -8.35 8.77
N GLY A 90 21.22 -9.15 9.78
CA GLY A 90 20.68 -8.67 11.05
C GLY A 90 19.23 -8.14 10.95
N ASP A 91 18.54 -8.34 9.83
CA ASP A 91 17.17 -7.89 9.61
C ASP A 91 16.15 -8.92 10.13
N TRP A 92 16.11 -9.07 11.45
CA TRP A 92 15.16 -9.96 12.14
C TRP A 92 13.79 -9.29 12.37
N GLU A 93 13.64 -8.04 11.93
CA GLU A 93 12.45 -7.23 12.20
C GLU A 93 11.46 -7.25 11.04
N ILE A 94 10.24 -7.67 11.32
CA ILE A 94 9.12 -7.56 10.38
C ILE A 94 8.06 -6.66 11.01
N LYS A 95 7.80 -5.50 10.38
CA LYS A 95 6.85 -4.48 10.87
C LYS A 95 7.19 -4.01 12.30
N GLY A 96 8.48 -3.83 12.60
CA GLY A 96 8.97 -3.36 13.91
C GLY A 96 8.88 -4.39 15.03
N ARG A 97 8.81 -5.69 14.69
CA ARG A 97 8.83 -6.79 15.65
C ARG A 97 9.94 -7.75 15.27
N ALA A 98 10.82 -8.07 16.20
CA ALA A 98 11.76 -9.16 16.06
C ALA A 98 10.97 -10.48 16.00
N ILE A 99 11.11 -11.22 14.90
CA ILE A 99 10.47 -12.53 14.71
C ILE A 99 11.57 -13.58 14.61
N ASP A 100 11.60 -14.48 15.58
CA ASP A 100 12.32 -15.74 15.51
C ASP A 100 11.29 -16.85 15.18
N PHE A 101 11.68 -17.90 14.46
CA PHE A 101 10.91 -19.05 13.90
C PHE A 101 9.86 -18.79 12.80
#